data_AF-A0A968KLZ7-F1
#
_entry.id   AF-A0A968KLZ7-F1
#
_cell.length_a   1.000
_cell.length_b   1.000
_cell.length_c   1.000
_cell.angle_alpha   90.00
_cell.angle_beta   90.00
_cell.angle_gamma   90.00
#
_symmetry.space_group_name_H-M   'P 1'
#
loop_
_entity.id
_entity.type
_entity.pdbx_description
1 polymer ?
#
loop_
_entity_poly.entity_id
_entity_poly.type
_entity_poly.pdbx_seq_one_letter_code
_entity_poly.pdbx_strand_id
1 'polypeptide(L)'
;MVKFCLQCKNAFWGGQFCPKCEGEIELLDAALPENQKYLSQLNIDVRPKYFARSSMLLTCFGFIMALPVGAFIFIRGMGETGNLPLWAGLGIATVVLISWGSWVLSAKLFKKQMKDVKDVKEPQLD
;
A
#
# COMPACT_ATOMS: atom_id res chain seq x y z
N MET A 1 -2.93 -11.23 -14.13
CA MET A 1 -2.04 -11.29 -12.95
C MET A 1 -0.64 -10.91 -13.40
N VAL A 2 0.10 -10.17 -12.58
CA VAL A 2 1.45 -9.73 -12.97
C VAL A 2 2.44 -10.78 -12.51
N LYS A 3 3.23 -11.22 -13.47
CA LYS A 3 4.28 -12.19 -13.24
C LYS A 3 5.63 -11.55 -13.53
N PHE A 4 6.68 -12.06 -12.93
CA PHE A 4 8.01 -11.51 -13.10
C PHE A 4 9.04 -12.59 -13.40
N CYS A 5 10.08 -12.18 -14.11
CA CYS A 5 11.22 -13.03 -14.43
C CYS A 5 12.44 -12.59 -13.60
N LEU A 6 13.12 -13.53 -12.96
CA LEU A 6 14.30 -13.26 -12.13
C LEU A 6 15.53 -12.88 -12.97
N GLN A 7 15.62 -13.34 -14.22
CA GLN A 7 16.76 -13.03 -15.09
C GLN A 7 16.68 -11.62 -15.67
N CYS A 8 15.58 -11.28 -16.35
CA CYS A 8 15.44 -9.95 -16.95
C CYS A 8 14.93 -8.89 -15.97
N LYS A 9 14.60 -9.28 -14.73
CA LYS A 9 14.10 -8.43 -13.62
C LYS A 9 12.85 -7.61 -13.95
N ASN A 10 12.18 -7.89 -15.07
CA ASN A 10 11.01 -7.17 -15.54
C ASN A 10 9.71 -7.88 -15.15
N ALA A 11 8.61 -7.12 -15.15
CA ALA A 11 7.26 -7.61 -14.90
C ALA A 11 6.44 -7.66 -16.20
N PHE A 12 5.61 -8.68 -16.32
CA PHE A 12 4.77 -8.97 -17.48
C PHE A 12 3.32 -9.19 -17.05
N TRP A 13 2.40 -8.81 -17.93
CA TRP A 13 0.96 -8.98 -17.72
C TRP A 13 0.50 -10.22 -18.50
N GLY A 14 0.55 -11.40 -17.87
CA GLY A 14 0.17 -12.68 -18.49
C GLY A 14 1.33 -13.47 -19.11
N GLY A 15 1.04 -14.67 -19.62
CA GLY A 15 2.03 -15.64 -20.14
C GLY A 15 2.55 -16.62 -19.08
N GLN A 16 3.09 -17.76 -19.50
CA GLN A 16 3.84 -18.68 -18.62
C GLN A 16 5.36 -18.48 -18.72
N PHE A 17 5.85 -18.05 -19.88
CA PHE A 17 7.28 -17.91 -20.15
C PHE A 17 7.68 -16.46 -20.47
N CYS A 18 8.92 -16.11 -20.15
CA CYS A 18 9.45 -14.78 -20.43
C CYS A 18 9.73 -14.58 -21.93
N PRO A 19 9.14 -13.55 -22.58
CA PRO A 19 9.35 -13.31 -24.01
C PRO A 19 10.69 -12.65 -24.34
N LYS A 20 11.46 -12.22 -23.33
CA LYS A 20 12.74 -11.51 -23.50
C LYS A 20 13.98 -12.37 -23.23
N CYS A 21 13.84 -13.50 -22.55
CA CYS A 21 14.96 -14.36 -22.19
C CYS A 21 15.07 -15.50 -23.20
N GLU A 22 16.29 -15.87 -23.58
CA GLU A 22 16.54 -17.07 -24.37
C GLU A 22 16.40 -18.30 -23.45
N GLY A 23 15.32 -19.06 -23.66
CA GLY A 23 14.93 -20.22 -22.85
C GLY A 23 13.50 -20.10 -22.30
N GLU A 24 12.82 -21.23 -22.12
CA GLU A 24 11.49 -21.32 -21.52
C GLU A 24 11.56 -21.05 -20.01
N ILE A 25 11.80 -19.79 -19.63
CA ILE A 25 11.91 -19.40 -18.23
C ILE A 25 10.54 -19.06 -17.70
N GLU A 26 10.09 -19.84 -16.72
CA GLU A 26 8.81 -19.65 -16.06
C GLU A 26 8.74 -18.30 -15.35
N LEU A 27 7.63 -17.62 -15.58
CA LEU A 27 7.28 -16.37 -14.94
C LEU A 27 6.69 -16.66 -13.55
N LEU A 28 7.34 -16.15 -12.50
CA LEU A 28 6.85 -16.27 -11.13
C LEU A 28 5.67 -15.33 -10.91
N ASP A 29 4.59 -15.85 -10.36
CA ASP A 29 3.42 -15.03 -10.02
C ASP A 29 3.67 -14.23 -8.74
N ALA A 30 3.47 -12.91 -8.80
CA ALA A 30 3.62 -12.03 -7.64
C ALA A 30 2.49 -12.18 -6.61
N ALA A 31 1.37 -12.80 -6.99
CA ALA A 31 0.27 -13.06 -6.08
C ALA A 31 0.61 -14.15 -5.04
N LEU A 32 1.56 -15.05 -5.36
CA LEU A 32 1.97 -16.12 -4.46
C LEU A 32 2.85 -15.55 -3.33
N PRO A 33 2.53 -15.81 -2.04
CA PRO A 33 3.29 -15.27 -0.91
C PRO A 33 4.75 -15.72 -0.91
N GLU A 34 5.02 -16.93 -1.41
CA GLU A 34 6.38 -17.48 -1.53
C GLU A 34 7.27 -16.65 -2.45
N ASN A 35 6.69 -15.98 -3.45
CA ASN A 35 7.40 -15.21 -4.46
C ASN A 35 7.66 -13.76 -4.03
N GLN A 36 7.01 -13.29 -2.96
CA GLN A 36 7.20 -11.93 -2.45
C GLN A 36 8.64 -11.66 -1.99
N LYS A 37 9.39 -12.70 -1.58
CA LYS A 37 10.81 -12.59 -1.20
C LYS A 37 11.70 -12.06 -2.33
N TYR A 38 11.31 -12.26 -3.58
CA TYR A 38 12.06 -11.83 -4.75
C TYR A 38 11.71 -10.41 -5.22
N LEU A 39 10.67 -9.78 -4.65
CA LEU A 39 10.27 -8.40 -4.96
C LEU A 39 11.38 -7.37 -4.70
N SER A 40 12.38 -7.72 -3.89
CA SER A 40 13.56 -6.88 -3.65
C SER A 40 14.59 -6.90 -4.75
N GLN A 41 14.58 -7.94 -5.59
CA GLN A 41 15.54 -8.15 -6.67
C GLN A 41 15.02 -7.64 -8.03
N LEU A 42 13.77 -7.20 -8.07
CA LEU A 42 13.04 -6.72 -9.23
C LEU A 42 13.37 -5.27 -9.58
N ASN A 43 13.11 -4.90 -10.84
CA ASN A 43 13.42 -3.55 -11.35
C ASN A 43 12.70 -2.43 -10.60
N ILE A 44 13.33 -1.25 -10.61
CA ILE A 44 12.89 -0.02 -9.95
C ILE A 44 11.49 0.42 -10.40
N ASP A 45 11.02 0.02 -11.57
CA ASP A 45 9.69 0.43 -12.08
C ASP A 45 8.53 -0.40 -11.51
N VAL A 46 8.81 -1.63 -11.08
CA VAL A 46 7.78 -2.58 -10.66
C VAL A 46 7.48 -2.39 -9.18
N ARG A 47 8.54 -2.30 -8.38
CA ARG A 47 8.48 -2.20 -6.91
C ARG A 47 7.59 -1.03 -6.40
N PRO A 48 7.71 0.20 -6.92
CA PRO A 48 6.93 1.34 -6.46
C PRO A 48 5.46 1.19 -6.81
N LYS A 49 5.11 0.63 -7.98
CA LYS A 49 3.71 0.42 -8.38
C LYS A 49 2.97 -0.52 -7.41
N TYR A 50 3.64 -1.56 -6.91
CA TYR A 50 3.05 -2.48 -5.93
C TYR A 50 2.92 -1.87 -4.55
N PHE A 51 4.00 -1.30 -4.03
CA PHE A 51 3.96 -0.71 -2.70
C PHE A 51 3.05 0.52 -2.66
N ALA A 52 2.93 1.28 -3.75
CA ALA A 52 1.96 2.36 -3.86
C ALA A 52 0.52 1.83 -3.71
N ARG A 53 0.16 0.75 -4.41
CA ARG A 53 -1.17 0.13 -4.29
C ARG A 53 -1.45 -0.38 -2.87
N SER A 54 -0.51 -1.10 -2.27
CA SER A 54 -0.67 -1.60 -0.89
C SER A 54 -0.77 -0.46 0.13
N SER A 55 0.02 0.59 -0.04
CA SER A 55 0.00 1.78 0.82
C SER A 55 -1.33 2.55 0.70
N MET A 56 -1.88 2.62 -0.52
CA MET A 56 -3.17 3.24 -0.80
C MET A 56 -4.34 2.46 -0.16
N LEU A 57 -4.30 1.13 -0.19
CA LEU A 57 -5.28 0.27 0.48
C LEU A 57 -5.24 0.46 2.01
N LEU A 58 -4.06 0.56 2.61
CA LEU A 58 -3.90 0.81 4.05
C LEU A 58 -4.52 2.16 4.46
N THR A 59 -4.25 3.22 3.69
CA THR A 59 -4.84 4.53 3.94
C THR A 59 -6.36 4.51 3.76
N CYS A 60 -6.85 3.85 2.70
CA CYS A 60 -8.28 3.75 2.43
C CYS A 60 -9.01 3.01 3.55
N PHE A 61 -8.45 1.89 4.02
CA PHE A 61 -8.98 1.17 5.18
C PHE A 61 -8.99 2.05 6.44
N GLY A 62 -7.93 2.81 6.69
CA GLY A 62 -7.87 3.76 7.80
C GLY A 62 -8.97 4.82 7.75
N PHE A 63 -9.25 5.40 6.59
CA PHE A 63 -10.34 6.37 6.42
C PHE A 63 -11.73 5.76 6.63
N ILE A 64 -11.96 4.56 6.05
CA ILE A 64 -13.23 3.85 6.19
C ILE A 64 -13.50 3.51 7.65
N MET A 65 -12.46 3.10 8.40
CA MET A 65 -12.60 2.74 9.82
C MET A 65 -12.63 3.94 10.76
N ALA A 66 -12.11 5.10 10.36
CA ALA A 66 -12.11 6.31 11.18
C ALA A 66 -13.55 6.82 11.47
N LEU A 67 -14.42 6.80 10.45
CA LEU A 67 -15.81 7.26 10.56
C LEU A 67 -16.66 6.46 11.57
N PRO A 68 -16.75 5.11 11.52
CA PRO A 68 -17.53 4.35 12.48
C PRO A 68 -16.98 4.48 13.90
N VAL A 69 -15.65 4.58 14.08
CA VAL A 69 -15.05 4.78 15.40
C VAL A 69 -15.39 6.16 15.96
N GLY A 70 -15.29 7.22 15.15
CA GLY A 70 -15.70 8.57 15.54
C GLY A 70 -17.20 8.65 15.87
N ALA A 71 -18.04 8.02 15.06
CA ALA A 71 -19.48 7.95 15.29
C ALA A 71 -19.82 7.17 16.57
N PHE A 72 -19.11 6.08 16.86
CA PHE A 72 -19.28 5.30 18.08
C PHE A 72 -19.00 6.15 19.33
N ILE A 73 -17.89 6.90 19.35
CA ILE A 73 -17.53 7.79 20.45
C ILE A 73 -18.58 8.88 20.64
N PHE A 74 -19.06 9.47 19.54
CA PHE A 74 -20.09 10.49 19.57
C PHE A 74 -21.41 9.96 20.15
N ILE A 75 -21.94 8.86 19.61
CA ILE A 75 -23.22 8.28 20.04
C ILE A 75 -23.13 7.82 21.50
N ARG A 76 -22.03 7.14 21.87
CA ARG A 76 -21.87 6.61 23.23
C ARG A 76 -21.75 7.74 24.25
N GLY A 77 -21.04 8.80 23.91
CA GLY A 77 -20.86 9.96 24.78
C GLY A 77 -22.10 10.82 24.94
N MET A 78 -22.84 11.04 23.85
CA MET A 78 -24.16 11.68 23.87
C MET A 78 -25.14 10.95 24.81
N GLY A 79 -25.10 9.61 24.81
CA GLY A 79 -25.95 8.79 25.66
C GLY A 79 -25.66 8.90 27.17
N GLU A 80 -24.50 9.41 27.59
CA GLU A 80 -24.15 9.48 29.03
C GLU A 80 -24.29 10.87 29.64
N THR A 81 -23.92 11.93 28.92
CA THR A 81 -23.72 13.25 29.55
C THR A 81 -24.40 14.41 28.81
N GLY A 82 -25.04 14.17 27.66
CA GLY A 82 -25.80 15.17 26.90
C GLY A 82 -25.02 16.38 26.37
N ASN A 83 -23.70 16.42 26.58
CA ASN A 83 -22.84 17.54 26.21
C ASN A 83 -22.41 17.46 24.73
N LEU A 84 -23.28 17.96 23.84
CA LEU A 84 -23.09 17.95 22.39
C LEU A 84 -21.70 18.46 21.93
N PRO A 85 -21.21 19.66 22.32
CA PRO A 85 -19.96 20.19 21.78
C PRO A 85 -18.73 19.37 22.19
N LEU A 86 -18.72 18.82 23.40
CA LEU A 86 -17.60 18.01 23.88
C LEU A 86 -17.46 16.70 23.09
N TRP A 87 -18.57 15.99 22.89
CA TRP A 87 -18.56 14.70 22.19
C TRP A 87 -18.43 14.84 20.68
N ALA A 88 -18.98 15.90 20.10
CA ALA A 88 -18.73 16.24 18.70
C ALA A 88 -17.24 16.53 18.47
N GLY A 89 -16.61 17.30 19.37
CA GLY A 89 -15.18 17.57 19.34
C GLY A 89 -14.33 16.30 19.44
N LEU A 90 -14.63 15.43 20.39
CA LEU A 90 -13.94 14.14 20.56
C LEU A 90 -14.13 13.20 19.36
N GLY A 91 -15.33 13.12 18.80
CA GLY A 91 -15.61 12.31 17.61
C GLY A 91 -14.80 12.78 16.40
N ILE A 92 -14.82 14.09 16.11
CA ILE A 92 -14.05 14.68 15.01
C ILE A 92 -12.54 14.53 15.24
N ALA A 93 -12.06 14.81 16.45
CA ALA A 93 -10.66 14.65 16.80
C ALA A 93 -10.19 13.21 16.58
N THR A 94 -11.04 12.23 16.92
CA THR A 94 -10.72 10.81 16.72
C THR A 94 -10.62 10.46 15.23
N VAL A 95 -11.54 10.95 14.40
CA VAL A 95 -11.47 10.76 12.94
C VAL A 95 -10.16 11.33 12.39
N VAL A 96 -9.84 12.58 12.73
CA VAL A 96 -8.61 13.25 12.26
C VAL A 96 -7.36 12.49 12.70
N LEU A 97 -7.29 12.05 13.96
CA LEU A 97 -6.14 11.32 14.49
C LEU A 97 -5.95 9.95 13.82
N ILE A 98 -7.02 9.20 13.59
CA ILE A 98 -6.95 7.89 12.93
C ILE A 98 -6.55 8.05 11.47
N SER A 99 -7.16 9.00 10.76
CA SER A 99 -6.83 9.32 9.38
C SER A 99 -5.37 9.75 9.22
N TRP A 100 -4.92 10.67 10.07
CA TRP A 100 -3.54 11.13 10.09
C TRP A 100 -2.57 10.00 10.43
N GLY A 101 -2.88 9.20 11.46
CA GLY A 101 -2.07 8.05 11.87
C GLY A 101 -1.93 7.01 10.77
N SER A 102 -3.01 6.69 10.07
CA SER A 102 -2.99 5.77 8.93
C SER A 102 -2.14 6.30 7.78
N TRP A 103 -2.23 7.59 7.47
CA TRP A 103 -1.40 8.23 6.45
C TRP A 103 0.09 8.20 6.81
N VAL A 104 0.45 8.60 8.02
CA VAL A 104 1.85 8.58 8.50
C VAL A 104 2.42 7.16 8.52
N LEU A 105 1.64 6.19 8.98
CA LEU A 105 2.05 4.79 9.01
C LEU A 105 2.27 4.25 7.59
N SER A 106 1.36 4.56 6.67
CA SER A 106 1.47 4.19 5.25
C SER A 106 2.71 4.79 4.61
N ALA A 107 2.97 6.08 4.81
CA ALA A 107 4.15 6.77 4.31
C ALA A 107 5.45 6.18 4.87
N LYS A 108 5.48 5.85 6.17
CA LYS A 108 6.63 5.24 6.83
C LYS A 108 6.91 3.83 6.31
N LEU A 109 5.87 3.01 6.12
CA LEU A 109 5.99 1.68 5.54
C LEU A 109 6.47 1.75 4.09
N PHE A 110 5.88 2.62 3.27
CA PHE A 110 6.31 2.84 1.89
C PHE A 110 7.79 3.24 1.83
N LYS A 111 8.22 4.22 2.63
CA LYS A 111 9.63 4.65 2.69
C LYS A 111 10.57 3.52 3.13
N LYS A 112 10.16 2.67 4.08
CA LYS A 112 10.96 1.52 4.51
C LYS A 112 11.14 0.50 3.39
N GLN A 113 10.09 0.22 2.62
CA GLN A 113 10.13 -0.71 1.48
C GLN A 113 10.92 -0.15 0.29
N MET A 114 11.02 1.18 0.19
CA MET A 114 11.77 1.88 -0.86
C MET A 114 13.25 2.15 -0.49
N LYS A 115 13.70 1.87 0.74
CA LYS A 115 15.03 2.25 1.24
C LYS A 115 16.20 1.63 0.45
N ASP A 116 15.99 0.45 -0.14
CA ASP A 116 17.00 -0.26 -0.94
C ASP A 116 16.87 0.02 -2.45
N VAL A 117 15.93 0.86 -2.86
CA VAL A 117 15.74 1.27 -4.24
C VAL A 117 16.64 2.47 -4.50
N LYS A 118 17.73 2.29 -5.24
CA LYS A 118 18.53 3.42 -5.74
C LYS A 118 17.69 4.16 -6.78
N ASP A 119 17.42 5.45 -6.53
CA ASP A 119 16.83 6.41 -7.48
C ASP A 119 17.81 6.64 -8.65
N VAL A 120 17.98 5.65 -9.50
CA VAL A 120 18.48 5.92 -10.85
C VAL A 120 17.23 6.27 -11.66
N LYS A 121 16.80 7.53 -11.53
CA LYS A 121 15.81 8.11 -12.45
C LYS A 121 16.47 8.16 -13.82
N GLU A 122 16.36 7.09 -14.59
CA GLU A 122 16.41 7.24 -16.03
C GLU A 122 15.07 7.86 -16.45
N PRO A 123 15.07 9.05 -17.09
CA PRO A 123 13.85 9.66 -17.58
C PRO A 123 13.22 8.68 -18.58
N GLN A 124 12.03 8.17 -18.26
CA GLN A 124 11.26 7.39 -19.22
C GLN A 124 10.89 8.35 -20.35
N LEU A 125 11.37 8.09 -21.57
CA LEU A 125 10.82 8.74 -22.76
C LEU A 125 9.37 8.29 -22.91
N ASP A 126 8.48 9.27 -23.02
CA ASP A 126 7.04 9.10 -23.32
C ASP A 126 6.79 8.22 -24.55
#